data_AF-A0A3D2G9H4-F1
#
_entry.id   AF-A0A3D2G9H4-F1
#
_cell.length_a   1.000
_cell.length_b   1.000
_cell.length_c   1.000
_cell.angle_alpha   90.00
_cell.angle_beta   90.00
_cell.angle_gamma   90.00
#
_symmetry.space_group_name_H-M   'P 1'
#
loop_
_entity.id
_entity.type
_entity.pdbx_description
1 polymer ?
#
loop_
_entity_poly.entity_id
_entity_poly.type
_entity_poly.pdbx_seq_one_letter_code
_entity_poly.pdbx_strand_id
1 'polypeptide(L)' 'EICFPSGMDEMGPVTKKLYETLTGIQMGHIKAPEGWVVEIK' A
#
# COMPACT_ATOMS: atom_id res chain seq x y z
N GLU A 1 -23.51 17.24 -21.50
CA GLU A 1 -23.39 16.27 -20.40
C GLU A 1 -22.45 16.88 -19.35
N ILE A 2 -22.79 16.85 -18.06
CA ILE A 2 -21.91 17.39 -17.01
C ILE A 2 -21.06 16.23 -16.49
N CYS A 3 -19.75 16.26 -16.74
CA CYS A 3 -18.80 15.28 -16.21
C CYS A 3 -18.26 15.75 -14.86
N PHE A 4 -18.42 14.90 -13.85
CA PHE A 4 -17.75 15.07 -12.56
C PHE A 4 -16.46 14.26 -12.52
N PRO A 5 -15.41 14.77 -11.86
CA PRO A 5 -14.19 13.99 -11.65
C PRO A 5 -14.49 12.76 -10.79
N SER A 6 -13.94 11.62 -11.18
CA SER A 6 -14.09 10.34 -10.49
C SER A 6 -13.15 10.17 -9.28
N GLY A 7 -12.20 11.10 -9.09
CA GLY A 7 -11.23 11.04 -8.00
C GLY A 7 -10.22 9.89 -8.11
N MET A 8 -9.98 9.40 -9.33
CA MET A 8 -9.08 8.25 -9.59
C MET A 8 -7.64 8.63 -9.94
N ASP A 9 -7.32 9.92 -10.08
CA ASP A 9 -5.99 10.39 -10.44
C ASP A 9 -4.94 10.06 -9.35
N GLU A 10 -5.37 10.08 -8.09
CA GLU A 10 -4.52 9.76 -6.95
C GLU A 10 -5.23 8.86 -5.94
N MET A 11 -4.45 8.03 -5.25
CA MET A 11 -4.96 7.26 -4.12
C MET A 11 -5.26 8.18 -2.94
N GLY A 12 -6.42 7.98 -2.32
CA GLY A 12 -6.77 8.66 -1.08
C GLY A 12 -5.75 8.40 0.04
N PRO A 13 -5.63 9.32 1.01
CA PRO A 13 -4.52 9.33 1.98
C PRO A 13 -4.44 8.07 2.85
N VAL A 14 -5.58 7.51 3.25
CA VAL A 14 -5.63 6.29 4.07
C VAL A 14 -5.20 5.08 3.27
N THR A 15 -5.78 4.88 2.08
CA THR A 15 -5.45 3.74 1.21
C THR A 15 -4.01 3.79 0.75
N LYS A 16 -3.48 4.98 0.44
CA LYS A 16 -2.06 5.19 0.12
C LYS A 16 -1.15 4.76 1.26
N LYS A 17 -1.42 5.19 2.49
CA LYS A 17 -0.64 4.79 3.68
C LYS A 17 -0.67 3.27 3.89
N LEU A 18 -1.83 2.63 3.73
CA LEU A 18 -1.95 1.17 3.83
C LEU A 18 -1.12 0.47 2.76
N TYR A 19 -1.22 0.92 1.51
CA TYR A 19 -0.43 0.39 0.38
C TYR A 19 1.07 0.51 0.65
N GLU A 20 1.57 1.71 0.96
CA GLU A 20 2.99 1.97 1.22
C GLU A 20 3.51 1.12 2.39
N THR A 21 2.71 0.99 3.46
CA THR A 21 3.10 0.20 4.64
C THR A 21 3.22 -1.29 4.31
N LEU A 22 2.18 -1.87 3.69
CA LEU A 22 2.16 -3.30 3.39
C LEU A 22 3.21 -3.67 2.33
N THR A 23 3.34 -2.86 1.28
CA THR A 23 4.38 -3.07 0.26
C THR A 23 5.78 -2.87 0.85
N GLY A 24 5.98 -1.87 1.72
CA GLY A 24 7.25 -1.68 2.42
C GLY A 24 7.65 -2.89 3.28
N ILE A 25 6.68 -3.53 3.95
CA ILE A 25 6.90 -4.77 4.70
C ILE A 25 7.29 -5.92 3.76
N GLN A 26 6.55 -6.10 2.65
CA GLN A 26 6.79 -7.18 1.69
C GLN A 26 8.16 -7.08 1.00
N MET A 27 8.60 -5.86 0.72
CA MET A 27 9.90 -5.59 0.08
C MET A 27 11.07 -5.55 1.07
N GLY A 28 10.82 -5.73 2.37
CA GLY A 28 11.84 -5.66 3.42
C GLY A 28 12.36 -4.24 3.72
N HIS A 29 11.72 -3.20 3.19
CA HIS A 29 12.05 -1.80 3.50
C HIS A 29 11.56 -1.38 4.89
N ILE A 30 10.48 -1.99 5.37
CA ILE A 30 9.90 -1.79 6.70
C ILE A 30 9.96 -3.11 7.46
N LYS A 31 10.35 -3.08 8.74
CA LYS A 31 10.39 -4.28 9.57
C LYS A 31 8.98 -4.86 9.73
N ALA A 32 8.82 -6.11 9.33
CA ALA A 32 7.56 -6.84 9.49
C ALA A 32 7.28 -7.19 10.96
N PRO A 33 6.00 -7.29 11.36
CA PRO A 33 5.62 -8.00 12.58
C PRO A 33 6.08 -9.47 12.53
N GLU A 34 6.21 -10.09 13.69
CA GLU A 34 6.61 -11.48 13.79
C GLU A 34 5.65 -12.41 13.04
N GLY A 35 6.21 -13.36 12.27
CA GLY A 35 5.44 -14.36 11.52
C GLY A 35 4.83 -13.88 10.21
N TRP A 36 5.01 -12.60 9.81
CA TRP A 36 4.40 -12.06 8.59
C TRP A 36 5.20 -12.35 7.31
N VAL A 37 6.53 -12.44 7.40
CA VAL A 37 7.43 -12.67 6.25
C VAL A 37 8.16 -13.98 6.43
N VAL A 38 8.21 -14.78 5.38
CA VAL A 38 8.93 -16.06 5.31
C VAL A 38 9.94 -15.98 4.18
N GLU A 39 11.22 -16.23 4.49
CA GLU A 39 12.27 -16.34 3.49
C GLU A 39 12.14 -17.69 2.76
N ILE A 40 12.16 -17.64 1.43
CA ILE A 40 12.15 -18.83 0.59
C ILE A 40 13.60 -19.17 0.23
N LYS A 41 13.98 -20.45 0.36
CA LYS A 41 15.31 -20.98 0.02
C LYS A 41 15.30 -21.69 -1.32
#